data_AF-A0AAD4XT53-F1
#
_entry.id   AF-A0AAD4XT53-F1
#
_cell.length_a   1.000
_cell.length_b   1.000
_cell.length_c   1.000
_cell.angle_alpha   90.00
_cell.angle_beta   90.00
_cell.angle_gamma   90.00
#
_symmetry.space_group_name_H-M   'P 1'
#
loop_
_entity.id
_entity.type
_entity.pdbx_description
1 polymer ?
#
loop_
_entity_poly.entity_id
_entity_poly.type
_entity_poly.pdbx_seq_one_letter_code
_entity_poly.pdbx_strand_id
1 'polypeptide(L)'
;NPSAEHLYGYSPSEALGRSPLGLIIEECDFNEANEIIRRNSFGQIWTGNFPVMNKQGRRFQVYANLTPLYDDCGVFVGVICLTFDSQSFLETQTLFSGAYLSGETAYPCSSGLSRGGQIMTDGLILRRNDC
;
A
#
# COMPACT_ATOMS: atom_id res chain seq x y z
N ASN A 1 2.05 11.27 -5.78
CA ASN A 1 2.25 10.44 -4.59
C ASN A 1 3.68 9.90 -4.71
N PRO A 2 4.69 10.64 -4.20
CA PRO A 2 6.11 10.28 -4.35
C PRO A 2 6.45 8.91 -3.78
N SER A 3 5.69 8.49 -2.77
CA SER A 3 5.82 7.19 -2.14
C SER A 3 5.47 6.04 -3.06
N ALA A 4 4.34 6.13 -3.76
CA ALA A 4 3.96 5.15 -4.77
C ALA A 4 4.99 5.07 -5.92
N GLU A 5 5.54 6.22 -6.32
CA GLU A 5 6.60 6.27 -7.35
C GLU A 5 7.86 5.53 -6.89
N HIS A 6 8.25 5.67 -5.61
CA HIS A 6 9.39 4.96 -5.04
C HIS A 6 9.13 3.44 -4.93
N LEU A 7 7.95 3.06 -4.43
CA LEU A 7 7.60 1.66 -4.17
C LEU A 7 7.44 0.86 -5.48
N TYR A 8 6.73 1.42 -6.46
CA TYR A 8 6.38 0.73 -7.71
C TYR A 8 7.27 1.13 -8.90
N GLY A 9 8.00 2.23 -8.82
CA GLY A 9 8.90 2.71 -9.87
C GLY A 9 8.22 3.40 -11.05
N TYR A 10 6.91 3.65 -10.99
CA TYR A 10 6.15 4.34 -12.03
C TYR A 10 5.95 5.81 -11.69
N SER A 11 6.18 6.68 -12.67
CA SER A 11 5.78 8.09 -12.55
C SER A 11 4.25 8.26 -12.57
N PRO A 12 3.69 9.38 -12.08
CA PRO A 12 2.25 9.61 -12.11
C PRO A 12 1.68 9.57 -13.53
N SER A 13 2.42 10.10 -14.51
CA SER A 13 2.04 10.07 -15.93
C SER A 13 1.99 8.65 -16.51
N GLU A 14 2.76 7.72 -15.96
CA GLU A 14 2.75 6.32 -16.40
C GLU A 14 1.67 5.48 -15.70
N ALA A 15 1.28 5.87 -14.48
CA ALA A 15 0.35 5.11 -13.66
C ALA A 15 -1.11 5.59 -13.77
N LEU A 16 -1.35 6.89 -13.88
CA LEU A 16 -2.70 7.45 -13.91
C LEU A 16 -3.48 6.95 -15.14
N GLY A 17 -4.72 6.53 -14.91
CA GLY A 17 -5.61 6.01 -15.95
C GLY A 17 -5.28 4.58 -16.41
N ARG A 18 -4.28 3.92 -15.83
CA ARG A 18 -4.00 2.50 -16.08
C ARG A 18 -4.66 1.60 -15.06
N SER A 19 -5.06 0.41 -15.51
CA SER A 19 -5.57 -0.64 -14.63
C SER A 19 -4.42 -1.23 -13.79
N PRO A 20 -4.59 -1.36 -12.46
CA PRO A 20 -3.61 -2.03 -11.60
C PRO A 20 -3.30 -3.47 -12.02
N LEU A 21 -4.30 -4.19 -12.56
CA LEU A 21 -4.14 -5.57 -13.04
C LEU A 21 -2.99 -5.67 -14.06
N GLY A 22 -2.89 -4.72 -14.99
CA GLY A 22 -1.84 -4.74 -16.02
C GLY A 22 -0.58 -3.96 -15.65
N LEU A 23 -0.53 -3.30 -14.49
CA LEU A 23 0.56 -2.40 -14.11
C LEU A 23 1.41 -2.94 -12.98
N ILE A 24 0.77 -3.48 -11.94
CA ILE A 24 1.43 -3.87 -10.68
C ILE A 24 1.03 -5.26 -10.19
N ILE A 25 0.16 -5.98 -10.91
CA ILE A 25 -0.29 -7.33 -10.55
C ILE A 25 0.15 -8.28 -11.67
N GLU A 26 0.59 -9.47 -11.31
CA GLU A 26 0.94 -10.50 -12.28
C GLU A 26 -0.31 -11.30 -12.70
N GLU A 27 -0.36 -11.79 -13.94
CA GLU A 27 -1.53 -12.48 -14.49
C GLU A 27 -2.01 -13.66 -13.62
N CYS A 28 -1.09 -14.36 -12.96
CA CYS A 28 -1.40 -15.47 -12.07
C CYS A 28 -2.25 -15.05 -10.85
N ASP A 29 -2.21 -13.78 -10.43
CA ASP A 29 -2.93 -13.25 -9.27
C ASP A 29 -4.22 -12.49 -9.65
N PHE A 30 -4.57 -12.41 -10.94
CA PHE A 30 -5.72 -11.62 -11.41
C PHE A 30 -7.04 -12.06 -10.80
N ASN A 31 -7.24 -13.36 -10.61
CA ASN A 31 -8.49 -13.86 -10.03
C ASN A 31 -8.68 -13.36 -8.60
N GLU A 32 -7.62 -13.38 -7.79
CA GLU A 32 -7.69 -12.92 -6.40
C GLU A 32 -7.83 -11.40 -6.32
N ALA A 33 -7.07 -10.66 -7.14
CA ALA A 33 -7.24 -9.20 -7.24
C ALA A 33 -8.67 -8.79 -7.64
N ASN A 34 -9.25 -9.47 -8.63
CA ASN A 34 -10.63 -9.22 -9.06
C ASN A 34 -11.64 -9.54 -7.96
N GLU A 35 -11.42 -10.61 -7.20
CA GLU A 35 -12.30 -10.94 -6.08
C GLU A 35 -12.24 -9.86 -4.99
N ILE A 36 -11.05 -9.37 -4.66
CA ILE A 36 -10.84 -8.29 -3.68
C ILE A 36 -11.58 -7.02 -4.14
N ILE A 37 -11.39 -6.61 -5.39
CA ILE A 37 -12.05 -5.42 -5.97
C ILE A 37 -13.57 -5.59 -5.98
N ARG A 38 -14.06 -6.78 -6.36
CA ARG A 38 -15.48 -7.09 -6.35
C ARG A 38 -16.08 -6.95 -4.96
N ARG A 39 -15.45 -7.53 -3.93
CA ARG A 39 -15.89 -7.39 -2.52
C ARG A 39 -15.89 -5.92 -2.09
N ASN A 40 -14.88 -5.15 -2.49
CA ASN A 40 -14.79 -3.71 -2.23
C ASN A 40 -15.97 -2.94 -2.82
N SER A 41 -16.37 -3.26 -4.06
CA SER A 41 -17.55 -2.64 -4.70
C SER A 41 -18.88 -2.92 -3.99
N PHE A 42 -18.93 -3.92 -3.12
CA PHE A 42 -20.07 -4.22 -2.24
C PHE A 42 -19.91 -3.65 -0.81
N GLY A 43 -18.99 -2.69 -0.62
CA GLY A 43 -18.78 -2.02 0.66
C GLY A 43 -17.83 -2.71 1.61
N GLN A 44 -17.22 -3.84 1.23
CA GLN A 44 -16.30 -4.54 2.12
C GLN A 44 -14.91 -3.90 2.07
N ILE A 45 -14.37 -3.55 3.23
CA ILE A 45 -12.95 -3.20 3.35
C ILE A 45 -12.15 -4.49 3.22
N TRP A 46 -11.06 -4.45 2.46
CA TRP A 46 -10.10 -5.55 2.41
C TRP A 46 -8.77 -5.09 2.99
N THR A 47 -8.12 -5.96 3.76
CA THR A 47 -6.78 -5.70 4.30
C THR A 47 -5.99 -6.99 4.33
N GLY A 48 -4.73 -6.95 3.89
CA GLY A 48 -3.87 -8.12 3.89
C GLY A 48 -2.58 -7.93 3.12
N ASN A 49 -1.77 -8.97 3.11
CA ASN A 49 -0.60 -9.05 2.23
C ASN A 49 -1.05 -9.45 0.82
N PHE A 50 -0.49 -8.80 -0.20
CA PHE A 50 -0.75 -9.12 -1.59
C PHE A 50 0.55 -9.04 -2.41
N PRO A 51 0.82 -10.01 -3.30
CA PRO A 51 1.95 -9.94 -4.22
C PRO A 51 1.74 -8.85 -5.26
N VAL A 52 2.77 -8.05 -5.49
CA VAL A 52 2.79 -7.02 -6.53
C VAL A 52 4.12 -7.04 -7.29
N MET A 53 4.13 -6.41 -8.45
CA MET A 53 5.30 -6.24 -9.30
C MET A 53 5.58 -4.76 -9.53
N ASN A 54 6.86 -4.37 -9.47
CA ASN A 54 7.27 -3.02 -9.83
C ASN A 54 7.63 -2.91 -11.32
N LYS A 55 7.91 -1.70 -11.79
CA LYS A 55 8.32 -1.40 -13.18
C LYS A 55 9.53 -2.20 -13.68
N GLN A 56 10.40 -2.64 -12.78
CA GLN A 56 11.60 -3.43 -13.12
C GLN A 56 11.32 -4.95 -13.17
N GLY A 57 10.07 -5.37 -12.95
CA GLY A 57 9.70 -6.78 -12.90
C GLY A 57 10.00 -7.48 -11.58
N ARG A 58 10.44 -6.75 -10.54
CA ARG A 58 10.65 -7.34 -9.21
C ARG A 58 9.30 -7.59 -8.56
N ARG A 59 9.04 -8.85 -8.19
CA ARG A 59 7.89 -9.28 -7.39
C ARG A 59 8.19 -9.14 -5.89
N PHE A 60 7.26 -8.56 -5.13
CA PHE A 60 7.37 -8.34 -3.69
C PHE A 60 5.99 -8.31 -3.03
N GLN A 61 5.95 -8.37 -1.70
CA GLN A 61 4.72 -8.38 -0.92
C GLN A 61 4.44 -7.00 -0.36
N VAL A 62 3.23 -6.48 -0.57
CA VAL A 62 2.75 -5.27 0.12
C VAL A 62 1.69 -5.65 1.13
N TYR A 63 1.70 -4.99 2.28
CA TYR A 63 0.50 -4.95 3.11
C TYR A 63 -0.36 -3.80 2.60
N ALA A 64 -1.61 -4.11 2.28
CA ALA A 64 -2.51 -3.16 1.67
C ALA A 64 -3.85 -3.08 2.43
N ASN A 65 -4.39 -1.87 2.53
CA ASN A 65 -5.74 -1.59 3.02
C ASN A 65 -6.53 -0.91 1.89
N LEU A 66 -7.60 -1.57 1.44
CA LEU A 66 -8.46 -1.13 0.35
C LEU A 66 -9.83 -0.75 0.92
N THR A 67 -10.13 0.55 0.87
CA THR A 67 -11.39 1.13 1.34
C THR A 67 -12.21 1.61 0.13
N PRO A 68 -13.50 1.26 0.03
CA PRO A 68 -14.32 1.68 -1.09
C PRO A 68 -14.61 3.18 -1.02
N LEU A 69 -14.63 3.84 -2.18
CA LEU A 69 -14.97 5.24 -2.34
C LEU A 69 -16.32 5.35 -3.05
N TYR A 70 -17.23 6.10 -2.44
CA TYR A 70 -18.54 6.41 -2.97
C TYR A 70 -18.68 7.91 -3.24
N ASP A 71 -19.51 8.29 -4.20
CA ASP A 71 -19.94 9.67 -4.37
C ASP A 71 -21.07 10.06 -3.40
N ASP A 72 -21.53 11.31 -3.48
CA ASP A 72 -22.60 11.84 -2.62
C ASP A 72 -23.96 11.15 -2.85
N CYS A 73 -24.12 10.41 -3.95
CA CYS A 73 -25.30 9.61 -4.27
C CYS A 73 -25.18 8.16 -3.80
N GLY A 74 -24.05 7.77 -3.19
CA GLY A 74 -23.79 6.40 -2.75
C GLY A 74 -23.36 5.45 -3.88
N VAL A 75 -22.97 5.97 -5.04
CA VAL A 75 -22.49 5.17 -6.17
C VAL A 75 -21.01 4.87 -5.98
N PHE A 76 -20.60 3.61 -6.18
CA PHE A 76 -19.20 3.20 -6.10
C PHE A 76 -18.39 3.82 -7.24
N VAL A 77 -17.41 4.66 -6.91
CA VAL A 77 -16.57 5.38 -7.87
C VAL A 77 -15.11 4.93 -7.88
N GLY A 78 -14.69 4.13 -6.89
CA GLY A 78 -13.34 3.58 -6.85
C GLY A 78 -12.92 3.01 -5.51
N VAL A 79 -11.61 2.83 -5.36
CA VAL A 79 -10.98 2.30 -4.14
C VAL A 79 -9.86 3.24 -3.71
N ILE A 80 -9.82 3.56 -2.42
CA ILE A 80 -8.67 4.17 -1.77
C ILE A 80 -7.79 3.03 -1.26
N CYS A 81 -6.55 2.96 -1.73
CA CYS A 81 -5.60 1.93 -1.38
C CYS A 81 -4.43 2.54 -0.60
N LEU A 82 -4.16 2.03 0.60
CA LEU A 82 -2.94 2.33 1.36
C LEU A 82 -2.03 1.11 1.28
N THR A 83 -0.80 1.27 0.80
CA THR A 83 0.15 0.16 0.62
C THR A 83 1.50 0.52 1.21
N PHE A 84 2.14 -0.43 1.88
CA PHE A 84 3.54 -0.34 2.27
C PHE A 84 4.25 -1.68 2.06
N ASP A 85 5.56 -1.63 1.83
CA ASP A 85 6.37 -2.83 1.70
C ASP A 85 6.33 -3.62 3.01
N SER A 86 5.81 -4.85 2.93
CA SER A 86 5.66 -5.74 4.07
C SER A 86 7.02 -6.12 4.68
N GLN A 87 8.09 -6.16 3.86
CA GLN A 87 9.44 -6.46 4.35
C GLN A 87 10.02 -5.30 5.16
N SER A 88 9.90 -4.06 4.67
CA SER A 88 10.37 -2.87 5.39
C SER A 88 9.68 -2.68 6.74
N PHE A 89 8.41 -3.06 6.84
CA PHE A 89 7.68 -3.02 8.12
C PHE A 89 8.23 -4.03 9.14
N LEU A 90 8.51 -5.27 8.71
CA LEU A 90 9.07 -6.31 9.57
C LEU A 90 10.51 -5.99 10.00
N GLU A 91 11.33 -5.43 9.11
CA GLU A 91 12.68 -4.96 9.44
C GLU A 91 12.64 -3.85 10.51
N THR A 92 11.71 -2.90 10.37
CA THR A 92 11.50 -1.83 11.35
C THR A 92 11.04 -2.39 12.70
N GLN A 93 10.09 -3.32 12.72
CA GLN A 93 9.60 -3.94 13.96
C GLN A 93 10.69 -4.76 14.66
N THR A 94 11.54 -5.45 13.89
CA THR A 94 12.67 -6.23 14.41
C THR A 94 13.73 -5.34 15.04
N LEU A 95 14.01 -4.16 14.44
CA LEU A 95 14.93 -3.16 15.01
C LEU A 95 14.39 -2.56 16.33
N PHE A 96 13.08 -2.37 16.46
CA PHE A 96 12.48 -1.88 17.71
C PHE A 96 12.35 -2.96 18.80
N SER A 97 12.18 -4.24 18.42
CA SER A 97 12.05 -5.34 19.39
C SER A 97 13.38 -5.71 20.08
N GLY A 98 14.53 -5.33 19.53
CA GLY A 98 15.86 -5.57 20.13
C GLY A 98 16.19 -4.71 21.35
N ALA A 99 15.42 -3.63 21.62
CA ALA A 99 15.67 -2.69 22.72
C ALA A 99 14.77 -2.91 23.96
N TYR A 100 13.85 -3.88 23.94
CA TYR A 100 12.89 -4.10 25.04
C TYR A 100 13.39 -5.01 26.18
N LEU A 101 14.66 -5.44 26.17
CA LEU A 101 15.27 -6.18 27.29
C LEU A 101 16.43 -5.40 27.93
N SER A 102 16.19 -4.15 28.33
CA SER A 102 16.95 -3.55 29.45
C SER A 102 16.23 -2.32 30.00
N GLY A 103 15.51 -2.52 31.10
CA GLY A 103 15.45 -1.63 32.27
C GLY A 103 15.21 -0.13 32.09
N GLU A 104 14.01 0.28 32.51
CA GLU A 104 13.74 1.46 33.35
C GLU A 104 13.91 2.90 32.82
N THR A 105 12.74 3.53 32.73
CA THR A 105 12.38 4.93 33.04
C THR A 105 12.64 6.05 32.02
N ALA A 106 11.63 6.92 31.99
CA ALA A 106 11.56 8.28 31.47
C ALA A 106 11.53 8.43 29.94
N TYR A 107 10.39 8.91 29.43
CA TYR A 107 10.29 9.58 28.14
C TYR A 107 10.99 10.94 28.23
N PRO A 108 11.98 11.26 27.37
CA PRO A 108 12.32 12.63 27.07
C PRO A 108 11.87 12.93 25.63
N CYS A 109 10.92 13.86 25.51
CA CYS A 109 10.77 14.60 24.28
C CYS A 109 12.01 15.49 24.11
N SER A 110 12.85 15.25 23.09
CA SER A 110 13.65 16.29 22.44
C SER A 110 14.32 15.78 21.16
N SER A 111 14.00 16.48 20.07
CA SER A 111 14.86 16.86 18.93
C SER A 111 16.07 15.98 18.59
N GLY A 112 15.98 15.35 17.41
CA GLY A 112 17.11 15.12 16.51
C GLY A 112 17.71 13.71 16.54
N LEU A 113 17.25 12.83 15.64
CA LEU A 113 18.10 11.74 15.13
C LEU A 113 17.64 11.26 13.73
N SER A 114 18.40 11.71 12.74
CA SER A 114 18.88 11.06 11.52
C SER A 114 18.21 9.76 11.02
N ARG A 115 17.74 9.82 9.75
CA ARG A 115 17.69 8.75 8.75
C ARG A 115 17.37 7.33 9.29
N GLY A 116 16.19 7.14 9.85
CA GLY A 116 15.55 5.83 10.05
C GLY A 116 14.43 5.65 9.02
N GLY A 117 14.29 4.44 8.46
CA GLY A 117 13.42 4.11 7.32
C GLY A 117 12.05 4.79 7.35
N GLN A 118 11.72 5.48 6.26
CA GLN A 118 10.43 6.14 6.10
C GLN A 118 9.34 5.06 6.07
N ILE A 119 8.52 5.00 7.12
CA ILE A 119 7.21 4.34 7.04
C ILE A 119 6.42 5.15 6.04
N MET A 120 6.31 4.59 4.85
CA MET A 120 5.86 5.29 3.67
C MET A 120 4.35 5.11 3.53
N THR A 121 3.60 5.95 4.23
CA THR A 121 2.13 5.90 4.30
C THR A 121 1.56 6.96 3.36
N ASP A 122 1.33 6.64 2.08
CA ASP A 122 0.56 7.55 1.21
C ASP A 122 -0.28 6.76 0.20
N GLY A 123 -1.58 7.02 0.21
CA GLY A 123 -2.59 6.25 -0.51
C GLY A 123 -2.63 6.50 -2.02
N LEU A 124 -2.90 5.44 -2.77
CA LEU A 124 -3.27 5.47 -4.18
C LEU A 124 -4.81 5.47 -4.27
N ILE A 125 -5.37 6.51 -4.89
CA ILE A 125 -6.79 6.50 -5.26
C ILE A 125 -6.89 5.81 -6.63
N LEU A 126 -7.46 4.62 -6.65
CA LEU A 126 -7.75 3.87 -7.86
C LEU A 126 -9.19 4.20 -8.27
N ARG A 127 -9.36 5.08 -9.24
CA ARG A 127 -10.67 5.32 -9.85
C ARG A 127 -10.99 4.20 -10.85
N ARG A 128 -12.24 3.78 -10.86
CA ARG A 128 -12.75 2.90 -11.91
C ARG A 128 -12.70 3.68 -13.22
N ASN A 129 -11.96 3.17 -14.21
CA ASN A 129 -12.18 3.62 -15.58
C ASN A 129 -13.43 2.90 -16.07
N ASP A 130 -14.49 3.65 -16.30
CA ASP A 130 -15.63 3.16 -17.05
C ASP A 130 -15.19 2.92 -18.50
N CYS A 131 -15.40 1.70 -18.99
CA CYS A 131 -15.40 1.38 -20.42
C CYS A 131 -16.81 1.59 -20.96
#